data_AF-A0A2E9VAT8-F1
#
_entry.id   AF-A0A2E9VAT8-F1
#
_cell.length_a   1.000
_cell.length_b   1.000
_cell.length_c   1.000
_cell.angle_alpha   90.00
_cell.angle_beta   90.00
_cell.angle_gamma   90.00
#
_symmetry.space_group_name_H-M   'P 1'
#
loop_
_entity.id
_entity.type
_entity.pdbx_description
1 polymer ?
#
loop_
_entity_poly.entity_id
_entity_poly.type
_entity_poly.pdbx_seq_one_letter_code
_entity_poly.pdbx_strand_id
1 'polypeptide(L)'
;MRTVVPGTRCSLFLVLVTLLVFSNLSNAQMSASLLGSVVDVQGNPLSGVTLKLLYQGNVTREIEVSTDDAGKFSRLGLQQGSYEVTAQKDGFDVETMSFSLNVGRRALLTLTLLPEGARRMAELARSEEVEDPRESAVRAALQAGAAASLAGDHQEAITLFKLAVQTLPECHECHYRLGRTYAQLEDYTNAEVALERVLEIDPEYAPAYRTLAVVYSAQQRFDEAAAVRARAAELTSAS
;
A
#
# COMPACT_ATOMS: atom_id res chain seq x y z
N MET A 1 90.39 48.84 -27.74
CA MET A 1 89.35 48.77 -28.80
C MET A 1 88.85 47.33 -28.90
N ARG A 2 87.53 47.15 -28.93
CA ARG A 2 86.74 45.90 -29.10
C ARG A 2 86.73 44.95 -27.88
N THR A 3 85.75 44.94 -26.97
CA THR A 3 84.30 44.59 -26.99
C THR A 3 83.98 43.09 -27.09
N VAL A 4 83.58 42.45 -25.96
CA VAL A 4 82.54 41.39 -25.75
C VAL A 4 82.31 41.35 -24.21
N VAL A 5 81.24 41.88 -23.58
CA VAL A 5 79.79 41.51 -23.47
C VAL A 5 79.53 40.23 -22.63
N PRO A 6 78.51 40.21 -21.73
CA PRO A 6 78.62 39.73 -20.35
C PRO A 6 77.89 38.41 -20.07
N GLY A 7 78.30 37.74 -18.99
CA GLY A 7 77.63 36.55 -18.45
C GLY A 7 76.85 36.88 -17.17
N THR A 8 75.54 36.82 -17.27
CA THR A 8 74.52 36.94 -16.22
C THR A 8 74.74 35.92 -15.10
N ARG A 9 74.82 36.40 -13.85
CA ARG A 9 74.76 35.56 -12.64
C ARG A 9 73.29 35.27 -12.33
N CYS A 10 72.85 34.04 -12.60
CA CYS A 10 71.57 33.53 -12.14
C CYS A 10 71.84 32.60 -10.94
N SER A 11 71.43 33.02 -9.74
CA SER A 11 71.61 32.26 -8.51
C SER A 11 70.75 30.99 -8.53
N LEU A 12 71.43 29.87 -8.37
CA LEU A 12 70.90 28.52 -8.24
C LEU A 12 70.29 28.35 -6.83
N PHE A 13 68.96 28.36 -6.71
CA PHE A 13 68.27 27.85 -5.53
C PHE A 13 67.70 26.46 -5.84
N LEU A 14 68.41 25.46 -5.33
CA LEU A 14 68.08 24.04 -5.36
C LEU A 14 66.93 23.79 -4.37
N VAL A 15 65.68 23.71 -4.84
CA VAL A 15 64.57 23.20 -4.04
C VAL A 15 64.37 21.73 -4.40
N LEU A 16 64.92 20.88 -3.54
CA LEU A 16 64.75 19.44 -3.53
C LEU A 16 63.28 19.11 -3.19
N VAL A 17 62.41 19.01 -4.20
CA VAL A 17 61.06 18.46 -4.01
C VAL A 17 61.20 16.95 -3.96
N THR A 18 61.18 16.40 -2.75
CA THR A 18 61.07 14.98 -2.50
C THR A 18 59.73 14.49 -3.06
N LEU A 19 59.80 13.77 -4.18
CA LEU A 19 58.70 12.95 -4.69
C LEU A 19 58.43 11.85 -3.65
N LEU A 20 57.55 12.14 -2.69
CA LEU A 20 56.90 11.13 -1.88
C LEU A 20 55.97 10.34 -2.81
N VAL A 21 56.53 9.33 -3.46
CA VAL A 21 55.76 8.24 -4.04
C VAL A 21 55.18 7.47 -2.84
N PHE A 22 54.05 7.94 -2.31
CA PHE A 22 53.20 7.10 -1.49
C PHE A 22 52.68 6.00 -2.41
N SER A 23 53.38 4.87 -2.41
CA SER A 23 52.85 3.59 -2.85
C SER A 23 51.63 3.25 -1.99
N ASN A 24 50.46 3.76 -2.36
CA ASN A 24 49.18 3.29 -1.84
C ASN A 24 48.83 1.96 -2.51
N LEU A 25 49.68 0.96 -2.29
CA LEU A 25 49.36 -0.45 -2.47
C LEU A 25 48.63 -0.91 -1.20
N SER A 26 47.32 -0.65 -1.14
CA SER A 26 46.32 -1.50 -0.48
C SER A 26 45.02 -0.74 -0.24
N ASN A 27 44.28 -0.51 -1.31
CA ASN A 27 42.83 -0.66 -1.27
C ASN A 27 42.45 -1.34 -2.57
N ALA A 28 42.71 -2.66 -2.64
CA ALA A 28 41.75 -3.51 -3.33
C ALA A 28 40.46 -3.41 -2.51
N GLN A 29 39.78 -2.27 -2.64
CA GLN A 29 38.56 -1.97 -1.93
C GLN A 29 37.58 -3.01 -2.44
N MET A 30 37.37 -4.05 -1.63
CA MET A 30 36.61 -5.19 -2.05
C MET A 30 35.25 -4.67 -2.53
N SER A 31 34.98 -4.87 -3.81
CA SER A 31 33.83 -4.27 -4.48
C SER A 31 32.71 -5.29 -4.60
N ALA A 32 31.48 -4.80 -4.60
CA ALA A 32 30.32 -5.59 -4.92
C ALA A 32 30.17 -5.72 -6.44
N SER A 33 29.51 -6.80 -6.85
CA SER A 33 29.18 -7.06 -8.25
C SER A 33 27.68 -7.26 -8.37
N LEU A 34 27.06 -6.56 -9.31
CA LEU A 34 25.67 -6.74 -9.69
C LEU A 34 25.63 -7.41 -11.06
N LEU A 35 24.87 -8.49 -11.17
CA LEU A 35 24.54 -9.14 -12.43
C LEU A 35 23.04 -9.34 -12.48
N GLY A 36 22.48 -9.39 -13.67
CA GLY A 36 21.05 -9.57 -13.78
C GLY A 36 20.54 -9.70 -15.18
N SER A 37 19.22 -9.79 -15.29
CA SER A 37 18.51 -9.76 -16.55
C SER A 37 17.23 -8.94 -16.43
N VAL A 38 16.81 -8.36 -17.55
CA VAL A 38 15.53 -7.70 -17.69
C VAL A 38 14.68 -8.50 -18.68
N VAL A 39 13.45 -8.80 -18.29
CA VAL A 39 12.48 -9.56 -19.08
C VAL A 39 11.13 -8.84 -19.17
N ASP A 40 10.29 -9.25 -20.11
CA ASP A 40 8.87 -8.87 -20.15
C ASP A 40 8.02 -9.77 -19.23
N VAL A 41 6.71 -9.51 -19.18
CA VAL A 41 5.75 -10.28 -18.37
C VAL A 41 5.60 -11.74 -18.81
N GLN A 42 6.02 -12.09 -20.03
CA GLN A 42 6.07 -13.46 -20.54
C GLN A 42 7.43 -14.14 -20.27
N GLY A 43 8.39 -13.42 -19.68
CA GLY A 43 9.74 -13.91 -19.40
C GLY A 43 10.70 -13.82 -20.58
N ASN A 44 10.34 -13.13 -21.68
CA ASN A 44 11.25 -12.93 -22.81
C ASN A 44 12.31 -11.89 -22.46
N PRO A 45 13.59 -12.09 -22.85
CA PRO A 45 14.65 -11.14 -22.57
C PRO A 45 14.45 -9.81 -23.30
N LEU A 46 14.68 -8.70 -22.58
CA LEU A 46 14.59 -7.35 -23.13
C LEU A 46 15.98 -6.75 -23.29
N SER A 47 16.40 -6.57 -24.54
CA SER A 47 17.65 -5.89 -24.89
C SER A 47 17.53 -4.37 -24.88
N GLY A 48 18.67 -3.67 -24.74
CA GLY A 48 18.71 -2.19 -24.76
C GLY A 48 17.95 -1.47 -23.65
N VAL A 49 17.59 -2.15 -22.55
CA VAL A 49 17.02 -1.51 -21.36
C VAL A 49 18.10 -0.71 -20.66
N THR A 50 17.82 0.57 -20.37
CA THR A 50 18.71 1.43 -19.58
C THR A 50 18.42 1.26 -18.10
N LEU A 51 19.45 0.94 -17.33
CA LEU A 51 19.42 0.74 -15.88
C LEU A 51 20.23 1.85 -15.21
N LYS A 52 19.56 2.73 -14.46
CA LYS A 52 20.19 3.77 -13.66
C LYS A 52 20.26 3.33 -12.21
N LEU A 53 21.47 3.08 -11.74
CA LEU A 53 21.80 2.66 -10.39
C LEU A 53 22.19 3.87 -9.56
N LEU A 54 21.39 4.22 -8.57
CA LEU A 54 21.60 5.31 -7.64
C LEU A 54 22.08 4.77 -6.29
N TYR A 55 23.33 5.02 -5.93
CA TYR A 55 23.84 4.71 -4.59
C TYR A 55 23.26 5.69 -3.56
N GLN A 56 22.63 5.17 -2.51
CA GLN A 56 21.94 5.95 -1.47
C GLN A 56 22.81 6.20 -0.21
N GLY A 57 24.13 6.07 -0.31
CA GLY A 57 25.03 6.39 0.80
C GLY A 57 25.31 7.90 0.95
N ASN A 58 26.36 8.24 1.70
CA ASN A 58 26.74 9.64 1.98
C ASN A 58 27.07 10.49 0.74
N VAL A 59 27.42 9.83 -0.38
CA VAL A 59 27.68 10.48 -1.65
C VAL A 59 26.82 9.79 -2.68
N THR A 60 25.77 10.46 -3.14
CA THR A 60 24.92 9.96 -4.22
C THR A 60 25.76 9.78 -5.48
N ARG A 61 25.76 8.56 -6.02
CA ARG A 61 26.42 8.24 -7.28
C ARG A 61 25.43 7.56 -8.21
N GLU A 62 25.25 8.13 -9.38
CA GLU A 62 24.47 7.54 -10.47
C GLU A 62 25.39 6.76 -11.41
N ILE A 63 24.99 5.55 -11.76
CA ILE A 63 25.73 4.65 -12.64
C ILE A 63 24.75 4.09 -13.65
N GLU A 64 25.02 4.28 -14.93
CA GLU A 64 24.18 3.77 -16.01
C GLU A 64 24.76 2.48 -16.60
N VAL A 65 23.89 1.49 -16.85
CA VAL A 65 24.21 0.21 -17.46
C VAL A 65 23.09 -0.16 -18.43
N SER A 66 23.40 -0.75 -19.57
CA SER A 66 22.39 -1.27 -20.49
C SER A 66 22.42 -2.79 -20.58
N THR A 67 21.29 -3.39 -20.94
CA THR A 67 21.20 -4.83 -21.20
C THR A 67 21.68 -5.19 -22.60
N ASP A 68 22.33 -6.34 -22.73
CA ASP A 68 22.71 -6.97 -24.00
C ASP A 68 21.51 -7.59 -24.76
N ASP A 69 21.77 -8.23 -25.91
CA ASP A 69 20.76 -8.90 -26.73
C ASP A 69 20.04 -10.07 -26.03
N ALA A 70 20.66 -10.64 -25.00
CA ALA A 70 20.08 -11.67 -24.14
C ALA A 70 19.35 -11.08 -22.92
N GLY A 71 19.16 -9.75 -22.90
CA GLY A 71 18.54 -9.02 -21.80
C GLY A 71 19.37 -9.00 -20.53
N LYS A 72 20.65 -9.37 -20.58
CA LYS A 72 21.53 -9.47 -19.40
C LYS A 72 22.34 -8.19 -19.21
N PHE A 73 22.67 -7.90 -17.95
CA PHE A 73 23.54 -6.79 -17.61
C PHE A 73 24.51 -7.19 -16.49
N SER A 74 25.64 -6.48 -16.42
CA SER A 74 26.58 -6.65 -15.30
C SER A 74 27.30 -5.35 -14.98
N ARG A 75 27.50 -5.11 -13.68
CA ARG A 75 28.27 -4.00 -13.15
C ARG A 75 29.17 -4.46 -12.02
N LEU A 76 30.47 -4.35 -12.25
CA LEU A 76 31.52 -4.65 -11.29
C LEU A 76 32.03 -3.36 -10.65
N GLY A 77 32.66 -3.48 -9.48
CA GLY A 77 33.27 -2.32 -8.84
C GLY A 77 32.29 -1.44 -8.05
N LEU A 78 31.14 -1.97 -7.66
CA LEU A 78 30.14 -1.23 -6.88
C LEU A 78 30.55 -1.14 -5.41
N GLN A 79 30.13 -0.06 -4.75
CA GLN A 79 30.28 0.08 -3.31
C GLN A 79 29.27 -0.82 -2.60
N GLN A 80 29.54 -1.13 -1.33
CA GLN A 80 28.55 -1.78 -0.49
C GLN A 80 27.50 -0.78 0.00
N GLY A 81 26.29 -1.25 0.24
CA GLY A 81 25.20 -0.43 0.76
C GLY A 81 23.97 -0.44 -0.15
N SER A 82 23.05 0.48 0.10
CA SER A 82 21.76 0.53 -0.59
C SER A 82 21.85 1.25 -1.93
N TYR A 83 21.22 0.63 -2.91
CA TYR A 83 21.06 1.13 -4.27
C TYR A 83 19.58 1.14 -4.61
N GLU A 84 19.20 2.15 -5.38
CA GLU A 84 17.96 2.17 -6.13
C GLU A 84 18.32 1.94 -7.60
N VAL A 85 17.62 1.04 -8.29
CA VAL A 85 17.78 0.84 -9.72
C VAL A 85 16.49 1.21 -10.42
N THR A 86 16.62 2.07 -11.43
CA THR A 86 15.54 2.47 -12.31
C THR A 86 15.79 1.87 -13.69
N ALA A 87 14.89 1.00 -14.14
CA ALA A 87 14.88 0.41 -15.47
C ALA A 87 13.93 1.17 -16.39
N GLN A 88 14.44 1.59 -17.54
CA GLN A 88 13.69 2.36 -18.51
C GLN A 88 13.94 1.82 -19.92
N LYS A 89 12.85 1.68 -20.69
CA LYS A 89 12.86 1.34 -22.11
C LYS A 89 11.61 1.89 -22.76
N ASP A 90 11.73 2.40 -23.98
CA ASP A 90 10.57 2.90 -24.74
C ASP A 90 9.52 1.81 -24.94
N GLY A 91 8.24 2.17 -24.74
CA GLY A 91 7.10 1.25 -24.80
C GLY A 91 6.88 0.41 -23.54
N PHE A 92 7.65 0.65 -22.47
CA PHE A 92 7.49 0.01 -21.17
C PHE A 92 7.34 1.04 -20.05
N ASP A 93 6.58 0.68 -19.01
CA ASP A 93 6.51 1.46 -17.78
C ASP A 93 7.88 1.47 -17.08
N VAL A 94 8.26 2.61 -16.51
CA VAL A 94 9.50 2.74 -15.73
C VAL A 94 9.40 1.85 -14.48
N GLU A 95 10.41 1.01 -14.28
CA GLU A 95 10.53 0.20 -13.07
C GLU A 95 11.54 0.81 -12.11
N THR A 96 11.24 0.83 -10.81
CA THR A 96 12.19 1.31 -9.80
C THR A 96 12.17 0.38 -8.58
N MET A 97 13.35 -0.05 -8.13
CA MET A 97 13.46 -0.89 -6.94
C MET A 97 14.71 -0.60 -6.12
N SER A 98 14.64 -0.90 -4.83
CA SER A 98 15.76 -0.77 -3.91
C SER A 98 16.34 -2.13 -3.54
N PHE A 99 17.66 -2.22 -3.47
CA PHE A 99 18.38 -3.41 -3.03
C PHE A 99 19.69 -3.04 -2.33
N SER A 100 20.26 -3.96 -1.58
CA SER A 100 21.55 -3.74 -0.90
C SER A 100 22.64 -4.65 -1.45
N LEU A 101 23.82 -4.07 -1.66
CA LEU A 101 25.01 -4.78 -2.09
C LEU A 101 25.95 -5.05 -0.91
N ASN A 102 26.45 -6.28 -0.85
CA ASN A 102 27.43 -6.72 0.12
C ASN A 102 28.76 -7.03 -0.57
N VAL A 103 29.85 -6.68 0.10
CA VAL A 103 31.22 -6.89 -0.39
C VAL A 103 31.50 -8.37 -0.62
N GLY A 104 32.23 -8.69 -1.70
CA GLY A 104 32.68 -10.04 -2.01
C GLY A 104 31.55 -10.99 -2.45
N ARG A 105 30.30 -10.51 -2.51
CA ARG A 105 29.14 -11.27 -3.00
C ARG A 105 28.69 -10.71 -4.34
N ARG A 106 28.18 -11.62 -5.18
CA ARG A 106 27.47 -11.26 -6.41
C ARG A 106 25.98 -11.16 -6.09
N ALA A 107 25.39 -10.01 -6.35
CA ALA A 107 23.94 -9.84 -6.35
C ALA A 107 23.39 -10.22 -7.72
N LEU A 108 22.33 -11.03 -7.72
CA LEU A 108 21.59 -11.40 -8.92
C LEU A 108 20.25 -10.69 -8.89
N LEU A 109 19.95 -9.93 -9.95
CA LEU A 109 18.73 -9.18 -10.05
C LEU A 109 17.98 -9.53 -11.34
N THR A 110 16.70 -9.87 -11.21
CA THR A 110 15.81 -10.03 -12.36
C THR A 110 14.74 -8.97 -12.30
N LEU A 111 14.65 -8.16 -13.36
CA LEU A 111 13.67 -7.08 -13.50
C LEU A 111 12.63 -7.49 -14.52
N THR A 112 11.37 -7.22 -14.23
CA THR A 112 10.27 -7.42 -15.18
C THR A 112 9.68 -6.08 -15.56
N LEU A 113 9.85 -5.67 -16.81
CA LEU A 113 9.23 -4.45 -17.32
C LEU A 113 7.84 -4.76 -17.84
N LEU A 114 6.87 -3.95 -17.42
CA LEU A 114 5.50 -4.02 -17.92
C LEU A 114 5.35 -3.11 -19.14
N PRO A 115 4.56 -3.48 -20.16
CA PRO A 115 4.24 -2.57 -21.26
C PRO A 115 3.64 -1.26 -20.74
N GLU A 116 3.87 -0.16 -21.46
CA GLU A 116 3.40 1.16 -21.03
C GLU A 116 1.89 1.16 -20.74
N GLY A 117 1.51 1.70 -19.58
CA GLY A 117 0.12 1.79 -19.14
C GLY A 117 -0.44 0.51 -18.52
N ALA A 118 0.24 -0.63 -18.60
CA ALA A 118 -0.22 -1.87 -17.97
C ALA A 118 -0.31 -1.75 -16.45
N ARG A 119 0.57 -0.97 -15.80
CA ARG A 119 0.46 -0.69 -14.35
C ARG A 119 -0.80 0.09 -14.02
N ARG A 120 -1.10 1.13 -14.80
CA ARG A 120 -2.33 1.92 -14.61
C ARG A 120 -3.56 1.05 -14.81
N MET A 121 -3.58 0.20 -15.83
CA MET A 121 -4.68 -0.74 -16.06
C MET A 121 -4.81 -1.76 -14.92
N ALA A 122 -3.71 -2.30 -14.40
CA ALA A 122 -3.73 -3.22 -13.27
C ALA A 122 -4.20 -2.55 -11.97
N GLU A 123 -3.82 -1.29 -11.75
CA GLU A 123 -4.28 -0.50 -10.62
C GLU A 123 -5.77 -0.16 -10.74
N LEU A 124 -6.23 0.23 -11.93
CA LEU A 124 -7.65 0.49 -12.20
C LEU A 124 -8.48 -0.79 -12.01
N ALA A 125 -8.02 -1.93 -12.53
CA ALA A 125 -8.66 -3.21 -12.35
C ALA A 125 -8.67 -3.67 -10.88
N ARG A 126 -7.66 -3.30 -10.09
CA ARG A 126 -7.63 -3.56 -8.64
C ARG A 126 -8.57 -2.62 -7.87
N SER A 127 -8.73 -1.38 -8.34
CA SER A 127 -9.71 -0.43 -7.78
C SER A 127 -11.16 -0.78 -8.17
N GLU A 128 -11.35 -1.54 -9.25
CA GLU A 128 -12.58 -2.26 -9.58
C GLU A 128 -12.59 -3.63 -8.88
N GLU A 129 -12.40 -3.64 -7.56
CA GLU A 129 -12.79 -4.78 -6.75
C GLU A 129 -14.30 -4.94 -6.94
N VAL A 130 -14.69 -5.98 -7.68
CA VAL A 130 -16.06 -6.24 -8.12
C VAL A 130 -16.91 -6.42 -6.88
N GLU A 131 -17.58 -5.34 -6.47
CA GLU A 131 -18.53 -5.35 -5.37
C GLU A 131 -19.53 -6.48 -5.62
N ASP A 132 -19.67 -7.41 -4.66
CA ASP A 132 -20.59 -8.55 -4.80
C ASP A 132 -21.96 -7.99 -5.21
N PRO A 133 -22.57 -8.46 -6.32
CA PRO A 133 -23.88 -7.98 -6.75
C PRO A 133 -24.93 -8.01 -5.64
N ARG A 134 -24.79 -8.91 -4.65
CA ARG A 134 -25.63 -8.98 -3.45
C ARG A 134 -25.39 -7.82 -2.49
N GLU A 135 -24.15 -7.41 -2.28
CA GLU A 135 -23.80 -6.27 -1.41
C GLU A 135 -24.29 -4.96 -2.00
N SER A 136 -24.13 -4.75 -3.31
CA SER A 136 -24.66 -3.56 -3.99
C SER A 136 -26.19 -3.50 -3.94
N ALA A 137 -26.87 -4.63 -4.13
CA ALA A 137 -28.33 -4.74 -3.99
C ALA A 137 -28.80 -4.45 -2.55
N VAL A 138 -28.09 -4.99 -1.56
CA VAL A 138 -28.37 -4.71 -0.14
C VAL A 138 -28.19 -3.24 0.19
N ARG A 139 -27.11 -2.61 -0.27
CA ARG A 139 -26.87 -1.18 -0.05
C ARG A 139 -27.98 -0.33 -0.66
N ALA A 140 -28.41 -0.64 -1.88
CA ALA A 140 -29.52 0.05 -2.52
C ALA A 140 -30.83 -0.13 -1.73
N ALA A 141 -31.12 -1.34 -1.26
CA ALA A 141 -32.29 -1.61 -0.43
C ALA A 141 -32.24 -0.87 0.92
N LEU A 142 -31.07 -0.79 1.57
CA LEU A 142 -30.90 -0.04 2.82
C LEU A 142 -31.10 1.47 2.61
N GLN A 143 -30.59 2.02 1.50
CA GLN A 143 -30.78 3.44 1.17
C GLN A 143 -32.24 3.76 0.89
N ALA A 144 -32.90 2.97 0.04
CA ALA A 144 -34.31 3.14 -0.26
C ALA A 144 -35.19 2.96 0.99
N GLY A 145 -34.91 1.95 1.82
CA GLY A 145 -35.64 1.71 3.07
C GLY A 145 -35.43 2.83 4.09
N ALA A 146 -34.23 3.41 4.16
CA ALA A 146 -33.98 4.56 5.00
C ALA A 146 -34.75 5.80 4.51
N ALA A 147 -34.81 6.02 3.20
CA ALA A 147 -35.59 7.12 2.61
C ALA A 147 -37.09 6.96 2.89
N ALA A 148 -37.65 5.77 2.70
CA ALA A 148 -39.04 5.45 3.04
C ALA A 148 -39.33 5.68 4.54
N SER A 149 -38.44 5.22 5.42
CA SER A 149 -38.59 5.44 6.86
C SER A 149 -38.54 6.92 7.25
N LEU A 150 -37.73 7.74 6.57
CA LEU A 150 -37.69 9.19 6.79
C LEU A 150 -38.96 9.89 6.27
N ALA A 151 -39.57 9.36 5.21
CA ALA A 151 -40.85 9.81 4.69
C ALA A 151 -42.06 9.38 5.55
N GLY A 152 -41.83 8.56 6.58
CA GLY A 152 -42.88 8.01 7.46
C GLY A 152 -43.56 6.74 6.90
N ASP A 153 -43.12 6.24 5.73
CA ASP A 153 -43.59 4.96 5.20
C ASP A 153 -42.80 3.80 5.80
N HIS A 154 -43.13 3.49 7.06
CA HIS A 154 -42.48 2.44 7.81
C HIS A 154 -42.76 1.03 7.23
N GLN A 155 -43.88 0.85 6.53
CA GLN A 155 -44.25 -0.45 5.96
C GLN A 155 -43.43 -0.76 4.70
N GLU A 156 -43.20 0.24 3.85
CA GLU A 156 -42.28 0.14 2.72
C GLU A 156 -40.84 -0.07 3.20
N ALA A 157 -40.41 0.67 4.23
CA ALA A 157 -39.10 0.51 4.83
C ALA A 157 -38.86 -0.93 5.34
N ILE A 158 -39.82 -1.52 6.04
CA ILE A 158 -39.76 -2.93 6.49
C ILE A 158 -39.60 -3.87 5.29
N THR A 159 -40.34 -3.63 4.21
CA THR A 159 -40.29 -4.48 3.01
C THR A 159 -38.89 -4.45 2.39
N LEU A 160 -38.29 -3.28 2.27
CA LEU A 160 -36.94 -3.08 1.72
C LEU A 160 -35.87 -3.66 2.64
N PHE A 161 -35.97 -3.49 3.96
CA PHE A 161 -35.02 -4.08 4.90
C PHE A 161 -35.14 -5.61 4.98
N LYS A 162 -36.35 -6.17 4.84
CA LYS A 162 -36.52 -7.63 4.71
C LYS A 162 -35.83 -8.19 3.47
N LEU A 163 -35.93 -7.49 2.34
CA LEU A 163 -35.21 -7.87 1.12
C LEU A 163 -33.70 -7.85 1.35
N ALA A 164 -33.19 -6.83 2.06
CA ALA A 164 -31.78 -6.73 2.40
C ALA A 164 -31.32 -7.91 3.28
N VAL A 165 -32.08 -8.25 4.33
CA VAL A 165 -31.82 -9.41 5.20
C VAL A 165 -31.87 -10.74 4.44
N GLN A 166 -32.81 -10.91 3.49
CA GLN A 166 -32.88 -12.12 2.66
C GLN A 166 -31.66 -12.26 1.73
N THR A 167 -31.12 -11.13 1.26
CA THR A 167 -29.99 -11.10 0.33
C THR A 167 -28.67 -11.34 1.05
N LEU A 168 -28.47 -10.74 2.23
CA LEU A 168 -27.33 -10.94 3.11
C LEU A 168 -27.79 -11.19 4.56
N PRO A 169 -28.00 -12.46 4.95
CA PRO A 169 -28.48 -12.81 6.29
C PRO A 169 -27.56 -12.38 7.44
N GLU A 170 -26.26 -12.23 7.20
CA GLU A 170 -25.26 -11.80 8.18
C GLU A 170 -25.07 -10.27 8.23
N CYS A 171 -25.91 -9.50 7.55
CA CYS A 171 -25.86 -8.04 7.59
C CYS A 171 -26.49 -7.49 8.89
N HIS A 172 -25.66 -7.27 9.92
CA HIS A 172 -26.12 -6.72 11.21
C HIS A 172 -26.81 -5.36 11.06
N GLU A 173 -26.34 -4.47 10.16
CA GLU A 173 -27.00 -3.18 9.89
C GLU A 173 -28.42 -3.37 9.31
N CYS A 174 -28.62 -4.38 8.46
CA CYS A 174 -29.91 -4.69 7.85
C CYS A 174 -30.93 -5.11 8.92
N HIS A 175 -30.53 -6.02 9.81
CA HIS A 175 -31.34 -6.45 10.96
C HIS A 175 -31.61 -5.28 11.92
N TYR A 176 -30.62 -4.43 12.19
CA TYR A 176 -30.80 -3.27 13.07
C TYR A 176 -31.81 -2.27 12.52
N ARG A 177 -31.74 -1.94 11.23
CA ARG A 177 -32.70 -1.04 10.58
C ARG A 177 -34.10 -1.64 10.58
N LEU A 178 -34.23 -2.94 10.29
CA LEU A 178 -35.49 -3.67 10.37
C LEU A 178 -36.08 -3.63 11.79
N GLY A 179 -35.30 -3.99 12.81
CA GLY A 179 -35.73 -4.01 14.21
C GLY A 179 -36.09 -2.64 14.74
N ARG A 180 -35.34 -1.59 14.37
CA ARG A 180 -35.67 -0.22 14.74
C ARG A 180 -36.96 0.26 14.10
N THR A 181 -37.22 -0.09 12.84
CA THR A 181 -38.48 0.27 12.18
C THR A 181 -39.67 -0.50 12.77
N TYR A 182 -39.49 -1.76 13.15
CA TYR A 182 -40.51 -2.49 13.92
C TYR A 182 -40.82 -1.84 15.27
N ALA A 183 -39.79 -1.40 16.01
CA ALA A 183 -39.97 -0.69 17.27
C ALA A 183 -40.72 0.64 17.11
N GLN A 184 -40.51 1.35 15.99
CA GLN A 184 -41.25 2.58 15.66
C GLN A 184 -42.74 2.32 15.39
N LEU A 185 -43.10 1.13 14.88
CA LEU A 185 -44.47 0.70 14.70
C LEU A 185 -45.06 0.00 15.94
N GLU A 186 -44.34 0.01 17.06
CA GLU A 186 -44.70 -0.67 18.31
C GLU A 186 -44.86 -2.19 18.16
N ASP A 187 -44.36 -2.77 17.06
CA ASP A 187 -44.24 -4.22 16.88
C ASP A 187 -43.00 -4.73 17.62
N TYR A 188 -43.09 -4.68 18.95
CA TYR A 188 -41.99 -4.98 19.84
C TYR A 188 -41.51 -6.44 19.73
N THR A 189 -42.41 -7.36 19.34
CA THR A 189 -42.08 -8.78 19.18
C THR A 189 -41.11 -8.97 18.01
N ASN A 190 -41.43 -8.42 16.82
CA ASN A 190 -40.52 -8.52 15.68
C ASN A 190 -39.28 -7.63 15.83
N ALA A 191 -39.40 -6.51 16.56
CA ALA A 191 -38.25 -5.66 16.88
C ALA A 191 -37.20 -6.39 17.71
N GLU A 192 -37.64 -7.10 18.76
CA GLU A 192 -36.77 -7.91 19.63
C GLU A 192 -36.01 -8.95 18.82
N VAL A 193 -36.71 -9.80 18.05
CA VAL A 193 -36.08 -10.86 17.24
C VAL A 193 -35.03 -10.28 16.29
N ALA A 194 -35.34 -9.17 15.62
CA ALA A 194 -34.40 -8.54 14.69
C ALA A 194 -33.18 -7.95 15.43
N LEU A 195 -33.38 -7.32 16.59
CA LEU A 195 -32.30 -6.72 17.39
C LEU A 195 -31.42 -7.76 18.08
N GLU A 196 -31.98 -8.89 18.53
CA GLU A 196 -31.21 -10.02 19.03
C GLU A 196 -30.32 -10.59 17.93
N ARG A 197 -30.82 -10.71 16.69
CA ARG A 197 -30.00 -11.15 15.56
C ARG A 197 -28.82 -10.21 15.28
N VAL A 198 -28.97 -8.91 15.50
CA VAL A 198 -27.83 -7.97 15.42
C VAL A 198 -26.75 -8.36 16.41
N LEU A 199 -27.13 -8.67 17.66
CA LEU A 199 -26.21 -9.00 18.74
C LEU A 199 -25.60 -10.41 18.62
N GLU A 200 -26.27 -11.32 17.93
CA GLU A 200 -25.69 -12.61 17.53
C GLU A 200 -24.57 -12.44 16.49
N ILE A 201 -24.72 -11.48 15.56
CA ILE A 201 -23.75 -11.20 14.50
C ILE A 201 -22.61 -10.30 15.02
N ASP A 202 -22.97 -9.22 15.72
CA ASP A 202 -22.06 -8.25 16.32
C ASP A 202 -22.42 -8.03 17.81
N PRO A 203 -21.78 -8.79 18.73
CA PRO A 203 -22.05 -8.70 20.17
C PRO A 203 -21.68 -7.36 20.81
N GLU A 204 -20.93 -6.50 20.12
CA GLU A 204 -20.46 -5.19 20.61
C GLU A 204 -21.24 -4.02 20.00
N TYR A 205 -22.31 -4.30 19.24
CA TYR A 205 -23.13 -3.27 18.61
C TYR A 205 -24.01 -2.50 19.62
N ALA A 206 -23.41 -1.52 20.30
CA ALA A 206 -24.05 -0.69 21.31
C ALA A 206 -25.42 -0.09 20.92
N PRO A 207 -25.67 0.34 19.66
CA PRO A 207 -26.99 0.82 19.26
C PRO A 207 -28.11 -0.22 19.40
N ALA A 208 -27.84 -1.50 19.13
CA ALA A 208 -28.86 -2.55 19.27
C ALA A 208 -29.25 -2.76 20.73
N TYR A 209 -28.30 -2.80 21.66
CA TYR A 209 -28.61 -2.86 23.10
C TYR A 209 -29.47 -1.69 23.57
N ARG A 210 -29.20 -0.46 23.08
CA ARG A 210 -30.02 0.72 23.43
C ARG A 210 -31.45 0.60 22.91
N THR A 211 -31.62 0.18 21.66
CA THR A 211 -32.96 -0.01 21.09
C THR A 211 -33.69 -1.16 21.78
N LEU A 212 -33.01 -2.26 22.10
CA LEU A 212 -33.59 -3.40 22.81
C LEU A 212 -34.03 -3.02 24.23
N ALA A 213 -33.29 -2.14 24.91
CA ALA A 213 -33.71 -1.58 26.21
C ALA A 213 -35.06 -0.84 26.12
N VAL A 214 -35.27 -0.08 25.04
CA VAL A 214 -36.53 0.63 24.78
C VAL A 214 -37.65 -0.37 24.51
N VAL A 215 -37.39 -1.38 23.67
CA VAL A 215 -38.33 -2.46 23.36
C VAL A 215 -38.77 -3.21 24.62
N TYR A 216 -37.82 -3.64 25.46
CA TYR A 216 -38.13 -4.32 26.73
C TYR A 216 -38.89 -3.43 27.71
N SER A 217 -38.54 -2.13 27.79
CA SER A 217 -39.28 -1.19 28.64
C SER A 217 -40.74 -1.05 28.20
N ALA A 218 -40.98 -0.99 26.89
CA ALA A 218 -42.33 -0.91 26.33
C ALA A 218 -43.15 -2.18 26.57
N GLN A 219 -42.49 -3.34 26.58
CA GLN A 219 -43.08 -4.62 26.99
C GLN A 219 -43.18 -4.82 28.52
N GLN A 220 -42.79 -3.82 29.33
CA GLN A 220 -42.75 -3.90 30.80
C GLN A 220 -41.77 -4.94 31.38
N ARG A 221 -40.78 -5.37 30.59
CA ARG A 221 -39.69 -6.28 30.98
C ARG A 221 -38.52 -5.49 31.55
N PHE A 222 -38.73 -4.88 32.72
CA PHE A 222 -37.79 -3.89 33.28
C PHE A 222 -36.43 -4.46 33.67
N ASP A 223 -36.38 -5.71 34.15
CA ASP A 223 -35.11 -6.36 34.53
C ASP A 223 -34.20 -6.56 33.31
N GLU A 224 -34.78 -7.04 32.21
CA GLU A 224 -34.07 -7.25 30.95
C GLU A 224 -33.65 -5.91 30.33
N ALA A 225 -34.53 -4.90 30.37
CA ALA A 225 -34.20 -3.55 29.95
C ALA A 225 -33.00 -2.96 30.72
N ALA A 226 -32.94 -3.18 32.03
CA ALA A 226 -31.82 -2.73 32.87
C ALA A 226 -30.52 -3.44 32.50
N ALA A 227 -30.57 -4.76 32.28
CA ALA A 227 -29.40 -5.56 31.90
C ALA A 227 -28.80 -5.10 30.56
N VAL A 228 -29.61 -4.97 29.51
CA VAL A 228 -29.10 -4.54 28.18
C VAL A 228 -28.63 -3.08 28.19
N ARG A 229 -29.23 -2.22 29.02
CA ARG A 229 -28.80 -0.82 29.19
C ARG A 229 -27.43 -0.73 29.87
N ALA A 230 -27.18 -1.56 30.88
CA ALA A 230 -25.87 -1.66 31.52
C ALA A 230 -24.81 -2.09 30.50
N ARG A 231 -25.11 -3.11 29.70
CA ARG A 231 -24.21 -3.58 28.64
C ARG A 231 -23.91 -2.49 27.61
N ALA A 232 -24.91 -1.74 27.17
CA ALA A 232 -24.71 -0.61 26.27
C ALA A 232 -23.77 0.47 26.86
N ALA A 233 -23.91 0.76 28.15
CA ALA A 233 -23.10 1.76 28.84
C ALA A 233 -21.63 1.32 28.95
N GLU A 234 -21.38 0.05 29.28
CA GLU A 234 -20.03 -0.54 29.30
C GLU A 234 -19.31 -0.35 27.96
N LEU A 235 -19.98 -0.73 26.86
CA LEU A 235 -19.43 -0.63 25.50
C LEU A 235 -19.11 0.82 25.10
N THR A 236 -19.94 1.79 25.50
CA THR A 236 -19.69 3.21 25.20
C THR A 236 -18.63 3.87 26.10
N SER A 237 -18.34 3.27 27.26
CA SER A 237 -17.33 3.79 28.20
C SER A 237 -15.92 3.27 27.93
N ALA A 238 -15.81 2.22 27.10
CA ALA A 238 -14.56 1.58 26.71
C ALA A 238 -13.96 2.10 25.38
N SER A 239 -14.70 2.96 24.66
CA SER A 239 -14.35 3.56 23.37
C SER A 239 -13.94 5.02 23.51
#